data_AF-A0AAU3I7I8-F1
#
_entry.id   AF-A0AAU3I7I8-F1
#
_cell.length_a   1.000
_cell.length_b   1.000
_cell.length_c   1.000
_cell.angle_alpha   90.00
_cell.angle_beta   90.00
_cell.angle_gamma   90.00
#
_symmetry.space_group_name_H-M   'P 1'
#
loop_
_entity.id
_entity.type
_entity.pdbx_description
1 polymer ?
#
loop_
_entity_poly.entity_id
_entity_poly.type
_entity_poly.pdbx_seq_one_letter_code
_entity_poly.pdbx_strand_id
1 'polypeptide(L)'
;MPKFEGARTVHARVPYLFDKELHVSTLETTEDGLFADLREFIPSREFYGRGVTFPIGLLDQVLAGFESVWHANGAGEFSDAVRDRLGDQAEESGN
;
A
#
# COMPACT_ATOMS: atom_id res chain seq x y z
N MET A 1 3.90 -14.81 -23.53
CA MET A 1 3.61 -13.88 -22.42
C MET A 1 2.21 -13.33 -22.64
N PRO A 2 1.32 -13.33 -21.63
CA PRO A 2 -0.02 -12.76 -21.79
C PRO A 2 0.12 -11.29 -22.18
N LYS A 3 -0.70 -10.82 -23.12
CA LYS A 3 -0.64 -9.49 -23.76
C LYS A 3 -0.76 -8.27 -22.81
N PHE A 4 -0.82 -8.47 -21.50
CA PHE A 4 -1.12 -7.45 -20.50
C PHE A 4 -0.08 -7.34 -19.37
N GLU A 5 1.08 -8.02 -19.48
CA GLU A 5 2.17 -7.82 -18.53
C GLU A 5 2.89 -6.50 -18.82
N GLY A 6 2.28 -5.40 -18.38
CA GLY A 6 2.97 -4.12 -18.27
C GLY A 6 4.21 -4.22 -17.38
N ALA A 7 5.19 -3.37 -17.62
CA ALA A 7 6.42 -3.36 -16.82
C ALA A 7 6.10 -2.97 -15.38
N ARG A 8 6.46 -3.84 -14.43
CA ARG A 8 6.16 -3.66 -13.01
C ARG A 8 7.40 -3.20 -12.24
N THR A 9 7.25 -2.11 -11.50
CA THR A 9 8.25 -1.64 -10.54
C THR A 9 7.70 -1.76 -9.12
N VAL A 10 8.34 -2.57 -8.28
CA VAL A 10 7.93 -2.75 -6.87
C VAL A 10 8.63 -1.71 -6.01
N HIS A 11 7.84 -0.88 -5.31
CA HIS A 11 8.33 0.20 -4.46
C HIS A 11 8.45 -0.21 -3.00
N ALA A 12 7.51 -1.03 -2.53
CA ALA A 12 7.52 -1.54 -1.17
C ALA A 12 7.04 -2.99 -1.12
N ARG A 13 7.62 -3.74 -0.18
CA ARG A 13 7.24 -5.11 0.16
C ARG A 13 6.90 -5.15 1.63
N VAL A 14 5.65 -5.44 1.94
CA VAL A 14 5.15 -5.51 3.31
C VAL A 14 4.89 -6.98 3.64
N PRO A 15 5.60 -7.58 4.62
CA PRO A 15 5.28 -8.93 5.06
C PRO A 15 3.82 -9.03 5.50
N TYR A 16 3.07 -9.99 4.96
CA TYR A 16 1.62 -10.11 5.19
C TYR A 16 1.21 -11.57 5.32
N LEU A 17 0.64 -11.98 6.46
CA LEU A 17 0.09 -13.32 6.72
C LEU A 17 0.93 -14.50 6.17
N PHE A 18 1.69 -15.15 7.06
CA PHE A 18 2.51 -16.33 6.75
C PHE A 18 3.55 -16.08 5.65
N ASP A 19 3.40 -16.72 4.50
CA ASP A 19 4.34 -16.74 3.38
C ASP A 19 3.96 -15.76 2.28
N LYS A 20 3.10 -14.78 2.54
CA LYS A 20 2.71 -13.77 1.55
C LYS A 20 3.36 -12.42 1.86
N GLU A 21 3.49 -11.63 0.81
CA GLU A 21 3.89 -10.24 0.88
C GLU A 21 2.80 -9.40 0.24
N LEU A 22 2.53 -8.22 0.76
CA LEU A 22 1.80 -7.20 0.02
C LEU A 22 2.82 -6.35 -0.72
N HIS A 23 2.74 -6.33 -2.05
CA HIS A 23 3.59 -5.50 -2.91
C HIS A 23 2.83 -4.23 -3.26
N VAL A 24 3.48 -3.10 -3.05
CA VAL A 24 3.06 -1.79 -3.55
C VAL A 24 3.93 -1.49 -4.75
N SER A 25 3.32 -1.33 -5.91
CA SER A 25 4.03 -1.26 -7.18
C SER A 25 3.36 -0.30 -8.15
N THR A 26 4.11 0.13 -9.16
CA THR A 26 3.55 0.75 -10.36
C THR A 26 3.63 -0.21 -11.54
N LEU A 27 2.63 -0.14 -12.41
CA LEU A 27 2.54 -0.94 -13.62
C LEU A 27 2.39 0.02 -14.81
N GLU A 28 3.31 -0.06 -15.75
CA GLU A 28 3.29 0.75 -16.97
C GLU A 28 2.80 -0.12 -18.14
N THR A 29 1.67 0.26 -18.74
CA THR A 29 1.16 -0.39 -19.97
C THR A 29 1.41 0.49 -21.18
N THR A 30 1.64 -0.13 -22.32
CA THR A 30 1.91 0.59 -23.59
C THR A 30 0.71 1.35 -24.14
N GLU A 31 -0.52 0.99 -23.74
CA GLU A 31 -1.76 1.56 -24.27
C GLU A 31 -2.48 2.48 -23.26
N ASP A 32 -2.42 2.18 -21.95
CA ASP A 32 -3.27 2.82 -20.95
C ASP A 32 -2.49 3.66 -19.90
N GLY A 33 -1.15 3.68 -19.99
CA GLY A 33 -0.29 4.52 -19.16
C GLY A 33 0.12 3.90 -17.82
N LEU A 34 0.32 4.74 -16.81
CA LEU A 34 0.88 4.34 -15.51
C LEU A 34 -0.21 4.08 -14.47
N PHE A 35 -0.14 2.91 -13.85
CA PHE A 35 -1.07 2.44 -12.83
C PHE A 35 -0.35 2.24 -11.50
N ALA A 36 -1.07 2.46 -10.40
CA ALA A 36 -0.69 1.93 -9.11
C ALA A 36 -1.31 0.54 -8.93
N ASP A 37 -0.56 -0.38 -8.35
CA ASP A 37 -1.01 -1.74 -8.03
C ASP A 37 -0.59 -2.13 -6.62
N LEU A 38 -1.58 -2.58 -5.84
CA LEU A 38 -1.42 -3.07 -4.48
C LEU A 38 -1.90 -4.52 -4.44
N ARG A 39 -1.00 -5.48 -4.27
CA ARG A 39 -1.32 -6.89 -4.54
C ARG A 39 -0.54 -7.86 -3.67
N GLU A 40 -1.18 -8.97 -3.32
CA GLU A 40 -0.54 -10.12 -2.69
C GLU A 40 0.49 -10.72 -3.65
N PHE A 41 1.69 -10.99 -3.14
CA PHE A 41 2.73 -11.75 -3.79
C PHE A 41 3.05 -12.98 -2.92
N ILE A 42 3.19 -14.14 -3.57
CA ILE A 42 3.52 -15.41 -2.92
C ILE A 42 4.93 -15.79 -3.39
N PRO A 43 5.98 -15.48 -2.61
CA PRO A 43 7.37 -15.70 -3.00
C PRO A 43 7.67 -17.16 -3.33
N SER A 44 7.06 -18.10 -2.59
CA SER A 44 7.26 -19.54 -2.79
C SER A 44 6.82 -20.05 -4.15
N ARG A 45 5.98 -19.29 -4.87
CA ARG A 45 5.42 -19.63 -6.19
C ARG A 45 5.74 -18.61 -7.26
N GLU A 46 6.47 -17.55 -6.91
CA GLU A 46 6.70 -16.38 -7.78
C GLU A 46 5.38 -15.87 -8.42
N PHE A 47 4.32 -15.79 -7.61
CA PHE A 47 2.96 -15.57 -8.10
C PHE A 47 2.32 -14.32 -7.50
N TYR A 48 1.75 -13.49 -8.35
CA TYR A 48 0.90 -12.37 -7.96
C TYR A 48 -0.55 -12.82 -7.82
N GLY A 49 -1.07 -12.73 -6.60
CA GLY A 49 -2.42 -13.11 -6.24
C GLY A 49 -3.43 -11.96 -6.33
N ARG A 50 -4.24 -11.84 -5.28
CA ARG A 50 -5.34 -10.87 -5.20
C ARG A 50 -4.78 -9.48 -4.94
N GLY A 51 -5.39 -8.48 -5.56
CA GLY A 51 -4.98 -7.10 -5.41
C GLY A 51 -5.91 -6.15 -6.13
N VAL A 52 -5.59 -4.87 -6.03
CA VAL A 52 -6.28 -3.78 -6.71
C VAL A 52 -5.28 -3.04 -7.59
N THR A 53 -5.69 -2.78 -8.82
CA THR A 53 -4.96 -1.95 -9.78
C THR A 53 -5.83 -0.76 -10.12
N PHE A 54 -5.26 0.44 -10.11
CA PHE A 54 -5.99 1.67 -10.42
C PHE A 54 -5.08 2.69 -11.11
N PRO A 55 -5.64 3.56 -11.98
CA PRO A 55 -4.87 4.64 -12.59
C PRO A 55 -4.18 5.49 -11.53
N ILE A 56 -2.89 5.83 -11.74
CA ILE A 56 -2.13 6.56 -10.72
C ILE A 56 -2.72 7.93 -10.39
N GLY A 57 -3.42 8.56 -11.35
CA GLY A 57 -4.14 9.82 -11.14
C GLY A 57 -5.31 9.74 -10.16
N LEU A 58 -5.72 8.53 -9.73
CA LEU A 58 -6.74 8.33 -8.71
C LEU A 58 -6.15 8.04 -7.32
N LEU A 59 -4.83 8.04 -7.17
CA LEU A 59 -4.16 7.66 -5.92
C LEU A 59 -4.61 8.53 -4.73
N ASP A 60 -4.71 9.85 -4.91
CA ASP A 60 -5.16 10.76 -3.84
C ASP A 60 -6.58 10.46 -3.36
N GLN A 61 -7.48 10.08 -4.29
CA GLN A 61 -8.85 9.70 -3.95
C GLN A 61 -8.92 8.36 -3.22
N VAL A 62 -8.07 7.41 -3.64
CA VAL A 62 -7.94 6.11 -2.97
C VAL A 62 -7.40 6.31 -1.55
N LEU A 63 -6.37 7.13 -1.38
CA LEU A 63 -5.79 7.46 -0.07
C LEU A 63 -6.83 8.12 0.85
N ALA A 64 -7.56 9.12 0.36
CA ALA A 64 -8.62 9.77 1.12
C ALA A 64 -9.75 8.80 1.52
N GLY A 65 -10.11 7.88 0.62
CA GLY A 65 -11.08 6.82 0.92
C GLY A 65 -10.59 5.85 1.99
N PHE A 66 -9.32 5.43 1.91
CA PHE A 66 -8.70 4.57 2.92
C PHE A 66 -8.62 5.24 4.28
N GLU A 67 -8.21 6.51 4.34
CA GLU A 67 -8.14 7.29 5.59
C GLU A 67 -9.53 7.38 6.24
N SER A 68 -10.56 7.71 5.45
CA SER A 68 -11.94 7.75 5.93
C SER A 68 -12.41 6.39 6.50
N VAL A 69 -12.15 5.29 5.81
CA VAL A 69 -12.49 3.93 6.29
C VAL A 69 -11.66 3.54 7.51
N TRP A 70 -10.40 3.94 7.58
CA TRP A 70 -9.50 3.70 8.70
C TRP A 70 -10.00 4.39 9.97
N HIS A 71 -10.40 5.66 9.89
CA HIS A 71 -11.01 6.38 11.00
C HIS A 71 -12.40 5.81 11.35
N ALA A 72 -13.23 5.48 10.37
CA ALA A 72 -14.58 4.94 10.62
C ALA A 72 -14.58 3.58 11.35
N ASN A 73 -13.53 2.77 11.18
CA ASN A 73 -13.38 1.50 11.90
C ASN A 73 -12.74 1.64 13.30
N GLY A 74 -12.52 2.88 13.78
CA GLY A 74 -11.87 3.15 15.07
C GLY A 74 -10.37 2.86 15.10
N ALA A 75 -9.79 2.36 14.00
CA ALA A 75 -8.35 2.14 13.87
C ALA A 75 -7.57 3.46 13.78
N GLY A 76 -8.20 4.51 13.23
CA GLY A 76 -7.67 5.88 13.21
C GLY A 76 -7.42 6.46 14.60
N GLU A 77 -8.40 6.36 15.50
CA GLU A 77 -8.29 6.90 16.86
C GLU A 77 -7.14 6.26 17.66
N PHE A 78 -6.86 4.97 17.42
CA PHE A 78 -5.71 4.29 18.00
C PHE A 78 -4.38 4.82 17.43
N SER A 79 -4.31 5.04 16.11
CA SER A 79 -3.11 5.56 15.44
C SER A 79 -2.76 6.97 15.91
N ASP A 80 -3.77 7.84 16.06
CA ASP A 80 -3.59 9.21 16.53
C ASP A 80 -3.09 9.23 17.98
N ALA A 81 -3.67 8.41 18.86
CA ALA A 81 -3.22 8.29 20.25
C ALA A 81 -1.78 7.76 20.36
N VAL A 82 -1.36 6.85 19.49
CA VAL A 82 0.04 6.37 19.44
C VAL A 82 0.97 7.47 18.94
N ARG A 83 0.56 8.22 17.91
CA ARG A 83 1.33 9.33 17.36
C ARG A 83 1.53 10.46 18.37
N ASP A 84 0.49 10.86 19.08
CA ASP A 84 0.56 11.89 20.13
C ASP A 84 1.52 11.45 21.23
N ARG A 85 1.42 10.19 21.67
CA ARG A 85 2.28 9.63 22.71
C ARG A 85 3.75 9.51 22.29
N LEU A 86 4.01 9.28 21.00
CA LEU A 86 5.38 9.29 20.45
C LEU A 86 5.90 10.72 20.24
N GLY A 87 5.02 11.67 19.92
CA GLY A 87 5.34 13.10 19.86
C GLY A 87 5.76 13.64 21.23
N ASP A 88 4.99 13.34 22.27
CA ASP A 88 5.29 13.72 23.66
C ASP A 88 6.62 13.10 24.15
N GLN A 89 6.91 11.84 23.79
CA GLN A 89 8.17 11.19 24.14
C GLN A 89 9.39 11.78 23.43
N ALA A 90 9.23 12.30 22.21
CA ALA A 90 10.30 12.98 21.49
C ALA A 90 10.64 14.34 22.12
N GLU A 91 9.65 15.03 22.69
CA GLU A 91 9.86 16.30 23.42
C GLU A 91 10.48 16.08 24.81
N GLU A 92 10.09 15.01 25.54
CA GLU A 92 10.68 14.68 26.85
C GLU A 92 12.13 14.19 26.78
N SER A 93 12.56 13.62 25.65
CA SER A 93 13.92 13.09 25.45
C SER A 93 14.94 14.15 25.00
N GLY A 94 14.49 15.39 24.76
CA GLY A 94 15.29 16.51 24.28
C GLY A 94 15.72 17.50 25.36
N ASN A 95 16.27 17.02 26.49
CA ASN A 95 16.85 17.86 27.55
C ASN A 95 18.15 17.27 28.10
#